data_AF-A0AAD7HPQ8-F1
#
_entry.id   AF-A0AAD7HPQ8-F1
#
_cell.length_a   1.000
_cell.length_b   1.000
_cell.length_c   1.000
_cell.angle_alpha   90.00
_cell.angle_beta   90.00
_cell.angle_gamma   90.00
#
_symmetry.space_group_name_H-M   'P 1'
#
loop_
_entity.id
_entity.type
_entity.pdbx_description
1 polymer ?
#
loop_
_entity_poly.entity_id
_entity_poly.type
_entity_poly.pdbx_seq_one_letter_code
_entity_poly.pdbx_strand_id
1 'polypeptide(L)'
;MAPREFDFSCRCGDHGPHGLEFARGLEVIHCEKCSTWSHVSCQRFGRAAGLPKSTPFYCDRCVRMELPIPSAPKAGLSFICIIHKFSLKIHRVGMGALAKYGKYHYPVRLLLRLPRRQGWRVRFWRGCAYPPDVPPPDPEKAVTEDDLVDSLYGNQAARRRIRLGKYTHAHEIPVEEDLLANFQDQPFSPRLDAILSPYFDVLFAIFSKSFEQNLHIPSVQYVLASKKKDQTIPYAGDLSVQEQAEIMNWFCNMIPYAKDHLTDWVGSPAHAHAITIVIAALNEKELRLHRDFPSQESEMAQTTAMWKWAWQLQQHRGRIPAVDVDRECLGLLEQWMFESSDDAGLAGDEQWGLDAGHHQDRWVPYKGLPAAWSSYRSGFEDNAKYEHGPDFSDEGLSEKEAPAPAPKPAPDRPRPRPKRKAKE
;
A
#
# COMPACT_ATOMS: atom_id res chain seq x y z
N MET A 1 23.60 19.11 22.88
CA MET A 1 22.25 19.23 23.44
C MET A 1 21.27 19.09 22.29
N ALA A 2 20.39 18.08 22.31
CA ALA A 2 19.38 17.93 21.25
C ALA A 2 18.33 19.04 21.41
N PRO A 3 17.87 19.68 20.32
CA PRO A 3 16.81 20.69 20.41
C PRO A 3 15.56 20.03 20.99
N ARG A 4 14.94 20.71 21.96
CA ARG A 4 13.79 20.20 22.74
C ARG A 4 12.53 20.01 21.90
N GLU A 5 12.48 20.59 20.71
CA GLU A 5 11.40 20.46 19.73
C GLU A 5 12.06 20.47 18.34
N PHE A 6 11.61 19.58 17.45
CA PHE A 6 12.09 19.50 16.07
C PHE A 6 10.97 19.01 15.18
N ASP A 7 10.91 19.55 13.96
CA ASP A 7 9.88 19.22 13.00
C ASP A 7 10.01 17.76 12.54
N PHE A 8 8.95 17.01 12.77
CA PHE A 8 8.82 15.62 12.37
C PHE A 8 7.93 15.53 11.14
N SER A 9 8.38 14.78 10.15
CA SER A 9 7.60 14.47 8.95
C SER A 9 8.06 13.12 8.42
N CYS A 10 7.29 12.08 8.75
CA CYS A 10 7.62 10.71 8.40
C CYS A 10 6.64 10.12 7.37
N ARG A 11 7.13 9.14 6.60
CA ARG A 11 6.34 8.46 5.56
C ARG A 11 5.15 7.69 6.11
N CYS A 12 5.20 7.25 7.37
CA CYS A 12 4.09 6.57 8.03
C CYS A 12 2.92 7.51 8.39
N GLY A 13 3.02 8.81 8.10
CA GLY A 13 1.98 9.80 8.39
C GLY A 13 2.17 10.56 9.71
N ASP A 14 3.10 10.13 10.58
CA ASP A 14 3.44 10.89 11.78
C ASP A 14 4.12 12.22 11.40
N HIS A 15 3.58 13.34 11.87
CA HIS A 15 4.10 14.68 11.61
C HIS A 15 3.73 15.67 12.72
N GLY A 16 4.58 16.69 12.93
CA GLY A 16 4.34 17.77 13.88
C GLY A 16 5.62 18.35 14.48
N PRO A 17 5.53 19.46 15.24
CA PRO A 17 6.69 20.16 15.80
C PRO A 17 7.34 19.45 17.01
N HIS A 18 6.64 18.48 17.61
CA HIS A 18 7.09 17.75 18.81
C HIS A 18 7.70 16.39 18.45
N GLY A 19 8.80 16.38 17.68
CA GLY A 19 9.38 15.15 17.13
C GLY A 19 9.77 14.04 18.10
N LEU A 20 9.95 14.33 19.40
CA LEU A 20 10.19 13.31 20.42
C LEU A 20 8.97 12.41 20.67
N GLU A 21 7.76 12.96 20.63
CA GLU A 21 6.52 12.19 20.81
C GLU A 21 6.33 11.22 19.64
N PHE A 22 6.62 11.70 18.43
CA PHE A 22 6.50 10.91 17.21
C PHE A 22 7.61 9.87 17.05
N ALA A 23 8.78 10.06 17.66
CA ALA A 23 9.87 9.09 17.60
C ALA A 23 9.46 7.73 18.19
N ARG A 24 8.58 7.68 19.22
CA ARG A 24 8.09 6.44 19.86
C ARG A 24 9.21 5.44 20.22
N GLY A 25 10.34 5.98 20.70
CA GLY A 25 11.53 5.20 21.04
C GLY A 25 12.25 4.52 19.86
N LEU A 26 11.93 4.88 18.61
CA LEU A 26 12.64 4.45 17.41
C LEU A 26 13.81 5.38 17.10
N GLU A 27 14.77 4.87 16.34
CA GLU A 27 15.81 5.70 15.74
C GLU A 27 15.20 6.66 14.70
N VAL A 28 15.66 7.91 14.76
CA VAL A 28 15.24 9.00 13.87
C VAL A 28 16.44 9.57 13.13
N ILE A 29 16.20 10.10 11.94
CA ILE A 29 17.22 10.69 11.07
C ILE A 29 16.78 12.05 10.54
N HIS A 30 17.72 12.98 10.50
CA HIS A 30 17.55 14.33 9.98
C HIS A 30 17.78 14.37 8.47
N CYS A 31 16.88 15.01 7.72
CA CYS A 31 17.06 15.28 6.30
C CYS A 31 17.74 16.63 6.08
N GLU A 32 18.93 16.64 5.48
CA GLU A 32 19.70 17.86 5.22
C GLU A 32 19.01 18.84 4.26
N LYS A 33 18.10 18.37 3.41
CA LYS A 33 17.44 19.20 2.40
C LYS A 33 16.16 19.89 2.88
N CYS A 34 15.29 19.17 3.58
CA CYS A 34 14.03 19.74 4.09
C CYS A 34 14.06 20.06 5.58
N SER A 35 15.17 19.79 6.26
CA SER A 35 15.36 20.04 7.71
C SER A 35 14.33 19.35 8.62
N THR A 36 13.66 18.29 8.13
CA THR A 36 12.69 17.51 8.92
C THR A 36 13.30 16.19 9.36
N TRP A 37 12.79 15.66 10.47
CA TRP A 37 13.15 14.37 11.01
C TRP A 37 12.11 13.30 10.67
N SER A 38 12.57 12.06 10.57
CA SER A 38 11.72 10.92 10.26
C SER A 38 12.29 9.64 10.88
N HIS A 39 11.46 8.60 11.04
CA HIS A 39 11.97 7.30 11.51
C HIS A 39 12.94 6.70 10.50
N VAL A 40 14.06 6.17 10.99
CA VAL A 40 15.02 5.40 10.18
C VAL A 40 14.33 4.19 9.56
N SER A 41 13.50 3.49 10.34
CA SER A 41 12.74 2.30 9.91
C SER A 41 11.67 2.58 8.86
N CYS A 42 11.35 3.86 8.62
CA CYS A 42 10.37 4.24 7.62
C CYS A 42 10.97 4.60 6.25
N GLN A 43 12.31 4.72 6.17
CA GLN A 43 12.99 5.03 4.92
C GLN A 43 13.15 3.79 4.04
N ARG A 44 13.01 3.96 2.73
CA ARG A 44 13.05 2.85 1.76
C ARG A 44 14.34 2.04 1.85
N PHE A 45 14.20 0.72 1.69
CA PHE A 45 15.32 -0.23 1.56
C PHE A 45 16.32 -0.20 2.72
N GLY A 46 15.89 0.27 3.91
CA GLY A 46 16.77 0.44 5.06
C GLY A 46 17.97 1.36 4.78
N ARG A 47 17.89 2.26 3.80
CA ARG A 47 19.01 3.10 3.35
C ARG A 47 19.48 4.11 4.40
N ALA A 48 18.60 4.43 5.36
CA ALA A 48 18.93 5.28 6.49
C ALA A 48 19.64 4.52 7.62
N ALA A 49 19.56 3.18 7.64
CA ALA A 49 20.08 2.37 8.72
C ALA A 49 21.62 2.34 8.69
N GLY A 50 22.24 2.63 9.84
CA GLY A 50 23.69 2.55 10.00
C GLY A 50 24.49 3.61 9.24
N LEU A 51 23.84 4.68 8.77
CA LEU A 51 24.56 5.80 8.14
C LEU A 51 25.50 6.45 9.16
N PRO A 52 26.77 6.72 8.78
CA PRO A 52 27.67 7.52 9.60
C PRO A 52 27.07 8.91 9.84
N LYS A 53 27.28 9.47 11.03
CA LYS A 53 26.81 10.83 11.38
C LYS A 53 27.37 11.93 10.46
N SER A 54 28.47 11.66 9.77
CA SER A 54 29.10 12.57 8.82
C SER A 54 28.50 12.52 7.41
N THR A 55 27.68 11.51 7.11
CA THR A 55 27.09 11.34 5.78
C THR A 55 25.77 12.11 5.70
N PRO A 56 25.60 13.03 4.73
CA PRO A 56 24.34 13.73 4.56
C PRO A 56 23.24 12.74 4.17
N PHE A 57 22.06 12.91 4.77
CA PHE A 57 20.89 12.11 4.45
C PHE A 57 19.82 12.97 3.79
N TYR A 58 19.21 12.43 2.73
CA TYR A 58 18.06 13.01 2.05
C TYR A 58 16.88 12.04 2.14
N CYS A 59 15.78 12.46 2.75
CA CYS A 59 14.59 11.62 2.92
C CYS A 59 13.94 11.26 1.58
N ASP A 60 13.11 10.20 1.56
CA ASP A 60 12.53 9.71 0.29
C ASP A 60 11.68 10.77 -0.42
N ARG A 61 11.10 11.72 0.34
CA ARG A 61 10.40 12.89 -0.20
C ARG A 61 11.33 13.77 -1.02
N CYS A 62 12.49 14.10 -0.46
CA CYS A 62 13.47 14.97 -1.10
C CYS A 62 14.15 14.32 -2.31
N VAL A 63 14.35 13.00 -2.28
CA VAL A 63 14.97 12.23 -3.37
C VAL A 63 13.99 12.02 -4.53
N ARG A 64 12.70 11.74 -4.28
CA ARG A 64 11.69 11.58 -5.35
C ARG A 64 11.46 12.86 -6.17
N MET A 65 11.68 14.04 -5.59
CA MET A 65 11.51 15.32 -6.30
C MET A 65 12.64 15.63 -7.30
N GLU A 66 13.74 14.85 -7.33
CA GLU A 66 14.88 15.07 -8.22
C GLU A 66 15.03 14.02 -9.33
N LEU A 67 14.21 12.95 -9.32
CA LEU A 67 14.25 11.93 -10.37
C LEU A 67 13.12 12.19 -11.39
N PRO A 68 13.42 12.32 -12.70
CA PRO A 68 12.38 12.32 -13.71
C PRO A 68 11.62 11.00 -13.58
N ILE A 69 10.29 11.10 -13.44
CA ILE A 69 9.39 9.95 -13.46
C ILE A 69 9.69 9.18 -14.76
N PRO A 70 10.22 7.96 -14.71
CA PRO A 70 10.34 7.17 -15.92
C PRO A 70 8.91 6.84 -16.34
N SER A 71 8.49 7.44 -17.44
CA SER A 71 7.28 7.09 -18.17
C SER A 71 7.33 5.61 -18.52
N ALA A 72 6.49 4.81 -17.84
CA ALA A 72 6.27 3.37 -18.02
C ALA A 72 7.52 2.47 -17.87
N PRO A 73 7.38 1.28 -17.23
CA PRO A 73 8.47 0.31 -17.17
C PRO A 73 8.60 -0.36 -18.53
N LYS A 74 9.36 0.26 -19.44
CA LYS A 74 9.93 -0.44 -20.59
C LYS A 74 11.40 -0.69 -20.29
N ALA A 75 11.74 -1.98 -20.28
CA ALA A 75 13.01 -2.59 -19.89
C ALA A 75 13.16 -2.83 -18.38
N GLY A 76 13.11 -4.11 -18.02
CA GLY A 76 13.54 -4.62 -16.72
C GLY A 76 15.03 -4.35 -16.47
N LEU A 77 15.43 -4.60 -15.22
CA LEU A 77 16.83 -4.65 -14.77
C LEU A 77 17.58 -3.30 -14.80
N SER A 78 17.36 -2.42 -13.82
CA SER A 78 18.45 -1.49 -13.42
C SER A 78 18.44 -1.04 -11.95
N PHE A 79 17.28 -0.94 -11.28
CA PHE A 79 17.27 -0.57 -9.85
C PHE A 79 17.57 -1.75 -8.91
N ILE A 80 17.14 -2.97 -9.26
CA ILE A 80 17.36 -4.19 -8.48
C ILE A 80 18.84 -4.63 -8.52
N CYS A 81 19.50 -4.53 -9.68
CA CYS A 81 20.93 -4.83 -9.84
C CYS A 81 21.85 -3.93 -9.00
N ILE A 82 21.47 -2.69 -8.71
CA ILE A 82 22.26 -1.79 -7.86
C ILE A 82 22.18 -2.22 -6.38
N ILE A 83 21.04 -2.77 -5.96
CA ILE A 83 20.85 -3.29 -4.59
C ILE A 83 21.61 -4.61 -4.40
N HIS A 84 21.71 -5.46 -5.43
CA HIS A 84 22.43 -6.75 -5.37
C HIS A 84 23.94 -6.61 -5.04
N LYS A 85 24.58 -5.47 -5.33
CA LYS A 85 26.01 -5.25 -5.02
C LYS A 85 26.30 -4.82 -3.58
N PHE A 86 25.29 -4.40 -2.82
CA PHE A 86 25.46 -4.12 -1.39
C PHE A 86 25.19 -5.39 -0.60
N SER A 87 26.25 -6.07 -0.17
CA SER A 87 26.28 -7.24 0.73
C SER A 87 24.94 -7.51 1.46
N LEU A 88 24.25 -8.58 1.03
CA LEU A 88 22.96 -9.11 1.48
C LEU A 88 22.97 -9.57 2.96
N LYS A 89 23.46 -8.75 3.89
CA LYS A 89 23.08 -8.86 5.30
C LYS A 89 21.86 -7.96 5.51
N ILE A 90 20.70 -8.51 5.17
CA ILE A 90 19.39 -7.83 5.06
C ILE A 90 18.77 -7.49 6.44
N HIS A 91 19.42 -7.85 7.55
CA HIS A 91 19.05 -7.40 8.90
C HIS A 91 19.37 -5.90 9.12
N ARG A 92 18.71 -5.03 8.37
CA ARG A 92 18.76 -3.57 8.52
C ARG A 92 17.40 -3.06 8.98
N VAL A 93 17.43 -2.03 9.81
CA VAL A 93 16.22 -1.32 10.23
C VAL A 93 15.49 -0.80 8.99
N GLY A 94 14.17 -1.04 8.93
CA GLY A 94 13.29 -0.69 7.81
C GLY A 94 13.14 -1.77 6.72
N MET A 95 13.88 -2.88 6.83
CA MET A 95 13.75 -4.03 5.93
C MET A 95 12.71 -5.04 6.43
N GLY A 96 12.17 -5.82 5.49
CA GLY A 96 11.31 -6.96 5.78
C GLY A 96 12.15 -8.18 6.12
N ALA A 97 11.64 -8.99 7.03
CA ALA A 97 12.22 -10.27 7.42
C ALA A 97 11.11 -11.27 7.78
N LEU A 98 11.50 -12.50 8.05
CA LEU A 98 10.67 -13.54 8.64
C LEU A 98 11.08 -13.74 10.09
N ALA A 99 10.13 -13.67 11.01
CA ALA A 99 10.32 -14.00 12.42
C ALA A 99 9.65 -15.33 12.75
N LYS A 100 10.38 -16.21 13.42
CA LYS A 100 9.85 -17.45 13.95
C LYS A 100 8.91 -17.17 15.11
N TYR A 101 7.70 -17.74 15.03
CA TYR A 101 6.72 -17.71 16.11
C TYR A 101 6.02 -19.07 16.19
N GLY A 102 6.18 -19.74 17.32
CA GLY A 102 5.82 -21.17 17.43
C GLY A 102 6.65 -22.02 16.45
N LYS A 103 5.96 -22.77 15.59
CA LYS A 103 6.57 -23.64 14.57
C LYS A 103 6.66 -23.02 13.17
N TYR A 104 6.15 -21.80 13.00
CA TYR A 104 6.03 -21.14 11.71
C TYR A 104 6.83 -19.84 11.67
N HIS A 105 7.14 -19.37 10.47
CA HIS A 105 7.81 -18.10 10.24
C HIS A 105 6.82 -17.10 9.63
N TYR A 106 6.70 -15.92 10.22
CA TYR A 106 5.77 -14.88 9.82
C TYR A 106 6.51 -13.63 9.35
N PRO A 107 5.96 -12.90 8.36
CA PRO A 107 6.56 -11.66 7.91
C PRO A 107 6.54 -10.57 8.99
N VAL A 108 7.67 -9.86 9.10
CA VAL A 108 7.87 -8.74 10.01
C VAL A 108 8.63 -7.61 9.32
N ARG A 109 8.46 -6.37 9.81
CA ARG A 109 9.39 -5.26 9.53
C ARG A 109 10.32 -5.05 10.72
N LEU A 110 11.62 -4.92 10.44
CA LEU A 110 12.63 -4.63 11.44
C LEU A 110 12.57 -3.16 11.86
N LEU A 111 12.24 -2.88 13.13
CA LEU A 111 12.05 -1.51 13.61
C LEU A 111 13.29 -0.93 14.29
N LEU A 112 13.95 -1.74 15.11
CA LEU A 112 15.10 -1.32 15.89
C LEU A 112 15.96 -2.53 16.26
N ARG A 113 17.27 -2.42 16.11
CA ARG A 113 18.20 -3.41 16.68
C ARG A 113 18.47 -3.05 18.14
N LEU A 114 18.18 -3.96 19.07
CA LEU A 114 18.40 -3.70 20.48
C LEU A 114 19.89 -3.85 20.86
N PRO A 115 20.38 -3.09 21.85
CA PRO A 115 21.76 -3.20 22.32
C PRO A 115 22.12 -4.60 22.80
N ARG A 116 23.43 -4.90 22.87
CA ARG A 116 24.00 -6.10 23.52
C ARG A 116 23.44 -7.44 23.03
N ARG A 117 23.08 -7.54 21.74
CA ARG A 117 22.52 -8.76 21.12
C ARG A 117 21.21 -9.23 21.78
N GLN A 118 20.44 -8.32 22.37
CA GLN A 118 19.11 -8.62 22.92
C GLN A 118 18.06 -8.90 21.83
N GLY A 119 18.46 -8.86 20.56
CA GLY A 119 17.60 -9.12 19.41
C GLY A 119 17.10 -7.84 18.75
N TRP A 120 15.88 -7.91 18.24
CA TRP A 120 15.24 -6.89 17.42
C TRP A 120 13.86 -6.57 17.96
N ARG A 121 13.52 -5.29 17.98
CA ARG A 121 12.11 -4.87 17.99
C ARG A 121 11.61 -4.94 16.55
N VAL A 122 10.51 -5.66 16.36
CA VAL A 122 9.92 -5.90 15.05
C VAL A 122 8.44 -5.53 15.06
N ARG A 123 7.87 -5.32 13.90
CA ARG A 123 6.42 -5.25 13.72
C ARG A 123 5.98 -6.43 12.88
N PHE A 124 5.16 -7.30 13.47
CA PHE A 124 4.50 -8.36 12.71
C PHE A 124 3.54 -7.77 11.69
N TRP A 125 3.53 -8.38 10.51
CA TRP A 125 2.59 -7.99 9.47
C TRP A 125 1.15 -8.14 9.96
N ARG A 126 0.34 -7.12 9.72
CA ARG A 126 -1.07 -7.11 10.14
C ARG A 126 -1.94 -8.17 9.47
N GLY A 127 -1.51 -8.69 8.32
CA GLY A 127 -2.20 -9.77 7.61
C GLY A 127 -1.86 -11.17 8.13
N CYS A 128 -1.02 -11.30 9.17
CA CYS A 128 -0.71 -12.60 9.77
C CYS A 128 -1.95 -13.23 10.43
N ALA A 129 -2.21 -14.49 10.10
CA ALA A 129 -3.22 -15.31 10.73
C ALA A 129 -2.55 -16.29 11.69
N TYR A 130 -2.82 -16.17 12.99
CA TYR A 130 -2.30 -17.07 14.01
C TYR A 130 -3.29 -18.21 14.28
N PRO A 131 -2.82 -19.42 14.66
CA PRO A 131 -3.71 -20.49 15.09
C PRO A 131 -4.63 -20.03 16.25
N PRO A 132 -5.89 -20.50 16.33
CA PRO A 132 -6.86 -20.02 17.34
C PRO A 132 -6.38 -20.11 18.79
N ASP A 133 -5.58 -21.13 19.10
CA ASP A 133 -5.06 -21.40 20.45
C ASP A 133 -3.74 -20.67 20.75
N VAL A 134 -3.19 -19.92 19.79
CA VAL A 134 -1.93 -19.21 19.92
C VAL A 134 -2.22 -17.70 19.91
N PRO A 135 -1.94 -16.98 21.01
CA PRO A 135 -2.15 -15.54 21.04
C PRO A 135 -1.24 -14.84 20.00
N PRO A 136 -1.60 -13.65 19.51
CA PRO A 136 -0.69 -12.85 18.70
C PRO A 136 0.62 -12.53 19.47
N PRO A 137 1.76 -12.38 18.77
CA PRO A 137 3.01 -11.96 19.39
C PRO A 137 2.87 -10.61 20.10
N ASP A 138 3.47 -10.50 21.28
CA ASP A 138 3.59 -9.23 21.99
C ASP A 138 4.50 -8.27 21.20
N PRO A 139 4.01 -7.08 20.78
CA PRO A 139 4.76 -6.13 19.96
C PRO A 139 5.97 -5.51 20.68
N GLU A 140 6.00 -5.51 22.02
CA GLU A 140 7.13 -4.99 22.80
C GLU A 140 8.19 -6.05 23.09
N LYS A 141 7.87 -7.33 22.85
CA LYS A 141 8.81 -8.43 23.04
C LYS A 141 9.83 -8.47 21.90
N ALA A 142 11.11 -8.47 22.28
CA ALA A 142 12.20 -8.62 21.32
C ALA A 142 12.23 -10.01 20.67
N VAL A 143 12.53 -10.04 19.37
CA VAL A 143 12.80 -11.28 18.61
C VAL A 143 14.31 -11.49 18.52
N THR A 144 14.78 -12.71 18.80
CA THR A 144 16.21 -13.01 18.78
C THR A 144 16.76 -13.03 17.35
N GLU A 145 18.07 -12.88 17.19
CA GLU A 145 18.69 -12.91 15.84
C GLU A 145 18.62 -14.32 15.22
N ASP A 146 18.56 -15.38 16.03
CA ASP A 146 18.43 -16.77 15.57
C ASP A 146 17.00 -17.10 15.11
N ASP A 147 16.01 -16.36 15.60
CA ASP A 147 14.60 -16.48 15.19
C ASP A 147 14.26 -15.58 14.00
N LEU A 148 15.24 -14.86 13.44
CA LEU A 148 15.07 -14.01 12.26
C LEU A 148 15.76 -14.59 11.05
N VAL A 149 15.04 -14.53 9.94
CA VAL A 149 15.53 -14.96 8.63
C VAL A 149 15.18 -13.87 7.62
N ASP A 150 16.04 -13.60 6.66
CA ASP A 150 15.74 -12.70 5.56
C ASP A 150 14.92 -13.42 4.46
N SER A 151 14.94 -12.91 3.23
CA SER A 151 14.27 -13.56 2.09
C SER A 151 14.95 -14.86 1.64
N LEU A 152 16.15 -15.17 2.13
CA LEU A 152 16.98 -16.29 1.67
C LEU A 152 17.13 -16.30 0.16
N TYR A 153 17.32 -15.13 -0.44
CA TYR A 153 17.44 -14.98 -1.89
C TYR A 153 18.57 -15.83 -2.46
N GLY A 154 18.28 -16.63 -3.49
CA GLY A 154 19.23 -17.58 -4.08
C GLY A 154 19.62 -18.76 -3.19
N ASN A 155 19.07 -18.89 -1.97
CA ASN A 155 19.42 -19.97 -1.02
C ASN A 155 18.32 -21.02 -0.92
N GLN A 156 18.31 -21.95 -1.87
CA GLN A 156 17.35 -23.06 -1.94
C GLN A 156 17.32 -23.89 -0.64
N ALA A 157 18.48 -24.37 -0.18
CA ALA A 157 18.54 -25.30 0.96
C ALA A 157 17.99 -24.69 2.26
N ALA A 158 18.16 -23.39 2.47
CA ALA A 158 17.60 -22.72 3.64
C ALA A 158 16.07 -22.56 3.55
N ARG A 159 15.53 -22.21 2.36
CA ARG A 159 14.08 -22.05 2.15
C ARG A 159 13.30 -23.35 2.40
N ARG A 160 13.85 -24.47 1.93
CA ARG A 160 13.24 -25.79 2.09
C ARG A 160 13.02 -26.19 3.54
N ARG A 161 13.87 -25.71 4.46
CA ARG A 161 13.79 -25.99 5.90
C ARG A 161 12.82 -25.09 6.66
N ILE A 162 12.18 -24.12 6.00
CA ILE A 162 11.33 -23.13 6.66
C ILE A 162 9.87 -23.34 6.31
N ARG A 163 9.04 -23.49 7.36
CA ARG A 163 7.58 -23.48 7.25
C ARG A 163 7.07 -22.07 7.46
N LEU A 164 6.34 -21.54 6.49
CA LEU A 164 5.68 -20.24 6.59
C LEU A 164 4.37 -20.34 7.38
N GLY A 165 4.12 -19.29 8.16
CA GLY A 165 2.83 -19.02 8.77
C GLY A 165 1.86 -18.46 7.73
N LYS A 166 0.56 -18.61 7.96
CA LYS A 166 -0.46 -18.12 7.02
C LYS A 166 -0.61 -16.62 7.15
N TYR A 167 -0.62 -15.91 6.03
CA TYR A 167 -0.91 -14.47 6.02
C TYR A 167 -1.52 -14.02 4.69
N THR A 168 -2.17 -12.87 4.69
CA THR A 168 -2.61 -12.17 3.47
C THR A 168 -1.43 -11.43 2.86
N HIS A 169 -1.20 -11.61 1.56
CA HIS A 169 -0.05 -10.99 0.89
C HIS A 169 -0.14 -9.46 0.86
N ALA A 170 1.00 -8.78 0.75
CA ALA A 170 1.02 -7.32 0.74
C ALA A 170 0.26 -6.73 -0.45
N HIS A 171 0.30 -7.38 -1.62
CA HIS A 171 -0.44 -6.94 -2.82
C HIS A 171 -1.94 -7.25 -2.77
N GLU A 172 -2.37 -8.12 -1.86
CA GLU A 172 -3.78 -8.45 -1.65
C GLU A 172 -4.48 -7.46 -0.72
N ILE A 173 -3.72 -6.68 0.08
CA ILE A 173 -4.33 -5.66 0.93
C ILE A 173 -4.66 -4.44 0.07
N PRO A 174 -5.94 -4.03 0.01
CA PRO A 174 -6.35 -2.85 -0.72
C PRO A 174 -5.53 -1.63 -0.30
N VAL A 175 -5.09 -0.88 -1.29
CA VAL A 175 -4.30 0.32 -1.10
C VAL A 175 -5.24 1.52 -1.08
N GLU A 176 -4.86 2.63 -0.45
CA GLU A 176 -5.70 3.83 -0.49
C GLU A 176 -6.02 4.24 -1.94
N GLU A 177 -5.09 4.07 -2.88
CA GLU A 177 -5.31 4.29 -4.31
C GLU A 177 -6.40 3.36 -4.91
N ASP A 178 -6.63 2.16 -4.37
CA ASP A 178 -7.73 1.28 -4.79
C ASP A 178 -9.08 1.86 -4.38
N LEU A 179 -9.15 2.64 -3.29
CA LEU A 179 -10.38 3.35 -2.90
C LEU A 179 -10.74 4.42 -3.92
N LEU A 180 -9.75 5.12 -4.49
CA LEU A 180 -9.99 6.09 -5.56
C LEU A 180 -10.29 5.40 -6.90
N ALA A 181 -9.65 4.28 -7.19
CA ALA A 181 -9.93 3.53 -8.41
C ALA A 181 -11.34 2.90 -8.39
N ASN A 182 -11.77 2.41 -7.21
CA ASN A 182 -13.06 1.75 -7.00
C ASN A 182 -13.99 2.60 -6.13
N PHE A 183 -13.95 3.93 -6.30
CA PHE A 183 -14.73 4.87 -5.48
C PHE A 183 -16.24 4.62 -5.56
N GLN A 184 -16.73 3.97 -6.62
CA GLN A 184 -18.15 3.60 -6.76
C GLN A 184 -18.62 2.61 -5.67
N ASP A 185 -17.71 1.80 -5.15
CA ASP A 185 -17.98 0.85 -4.06
C ASP A 185 -17.87 1.49 -2.66
N GLN A 186 -17.47 2.77 -2.60
CA GLN A 186 -17.31 3.54 -1.36
C GLN A 186 -18.50 4.49 -1.19
N PRO A 187 -19.59 4.09 -0.50
CA PRO A 187 -20.74 4.96 -0.33
C PRO A 187 -20.35 6.23 0.41
N PHE A 188 -20.83 7.38 -0.05
CA PHE A 188 -20.61 8.64 0.65
C PHE A 188 -21.35 8.70 1.97
N SER A 189 -20.76 9.35 2.97
CA SER A 189 -21.38 9.51 4.29
C SER A 189 -22.52 10.55 4.29
N PRO A 190 -23.52 10.43 5.21
CA PRO A 190 -24.56 11.46 5.38
C PRO A 190 -23.99 12.84 5.73
N ARG A 191 -22.83 12.87 6.40
CA ARG A 191 -22.10 14.10 6.70
C ARG A 191 -21.63 14.77 5.42
N LEU A 192 -21.05 14.01 4.49
CA LEU A 192 -20.58 14.56 3.22
C LEU A 192 -21.75 15.06 2.38
N ASP A 193 -22.84 14.29 2.34
CA ASP A 193 -24.06 14.70 1.64
C ASP A 193 -24.61 16.03 2.17
N ALA A 194 -24.69 16.19 3.49
CA ALA A 194 -25.13 17.44 4.12
C ALA A 194 -24.23 18.64 3.78
N ILE A 195 -22.94 18.41 3.49
CA ILE A 195 -22.00 19.46 3.08
C ILE A 195 -22.16 19.83 1.61
N LEU A 196 -22.32 18.84 0.71
CA LEU A 196 -22.31 19.05 -0.74
C LEU A 196 -23.69 19.36 -1.33
N SER A 197 -24.76 18.75 -0.80
CA SER A 197 -26.13 18.92 -1.29
C SER A 197 -26.60 20.38 -1.40
N PRO A 198 -26.29 21.29 -0.44
CA PRO A 198 -26.65 22.71 -0.57
C PRO A 198 -26.06 23.40 -1.81
N TYR A 199 -24.99 22.85 -2.38
CA TYR A 199 -24.26 23.41 -3.51
C TYR A 199 -24.44 22.61 -4.81
N PHE A 200 -25.46 21.74 -4.87
CA PHE A 200 -25.79 20.94 -6.04
C PHE A 200 -25.86 21.78 -7.32
N ASP A 201 -26.64 22.87 -7.31
CA ASP A 201 -26.84 23.72 -8.49
C ASP A 201 -25.53 24.36 -8.97
N VAL A 202 -24.65 24.76 -8.04
CA VAL A 202 -23.34 25.33 -8.35
C VAL A 202 -22.46 24.27 -9.02
N LEU A 203 -22.37 23.07 -8.44
CA LEU A 203 -21.56 21.97 -8.97
C LEU A 203 -22.07 21.50 -10.34
N PHE A 204 -23.39 21.41 -10.51
CA PHE A 204 -24.00 21.05 -11.78
C PHE A 204 -23.79 22.13 -12.85
N ALA A 205 -23.90 23.42 -12.51
CA ALA A 205 -23.63 24.52 -13.43
C ALA A 205 -22.17 24.55 -13.89
N ILE A 206 -21.21 24.25 -13.00
CA ILE A 206 -19.79 24.12 -13.39
C ILE A 206 -19.60 22.93 -14.32
N PHE A 207 -20.17 21.76 -13.99
CA PHE A 207 -20.05 20.54 -14.78
C PHE A 207 -20.63 20.70 -16.20
N SER A 208 -21.85 21.23 -16.29
CA SER A 208 -22.55 21.48 -17.56
C SER A 208 -22.04 22.72 -18.32
N LYS A 209 -21.03 23.43 -17.77
CA LYS A 209 -20.47 24.67 -18.33
C LYS A 209 -21.51 25.78 -18.53
N SER A 210 -22.56 25.78 -17.71
CA SER A 210 -23.69 26.73 -17.77
C SER A 210 -23.67 27.78 -16.64
N PHE A 211 -22.52 28.01 -16.00
CA PHE A 211 -22.39 28.94 -14.89
C PHE A 211 -22.28 30.40 -15.36
N GLU A 212 -22.81 31.33 -14.56
CA GLU A 212 -22.62 32.76 -14.80
C GLU A 212 -21.17 33.16 -14.48
N GLN A 213 -20.53 33.90 -15.39
CA GLN A 213 -19.14 34.37 -15.21
C GLN A 213 -18.91 35.24 -13.96
N ASN A 214 -20.00 35.73 -13.34
CA ASN A 214 -19.96 36.57 -12.15
C ASN A 214 -19.76 35.77 -10.84
N LEU A 215 -19.94 34.45 -10.85
CA LEU A 215 -19.63 33.60 -9.70
C LEU A 215 -18.12 33.41 -9.57
N HIS A 216 -17.53 33.94 -8.49
CA HIS A 216 -16.10 33.90 -8.22
C HIS A 216 -15.65 32.53 -7.68
N ILE A 217 -15.78 31.49 -8.53
CA ILE A 217 -15.43 30.11 -8.20
C ILE A 217 -13.92 29.88 -8.42
N PRO A 218 -13.13 29.57 -7.36
CA PRO A 218 -11.67 29.52 -7.48
C PRO A 218 -11.13 28.50 -8.48
N SER A 219 -11.72 27.30 -8.55
CA SER A 219 -11.27 26.23 -9.46
C SER A 219 -11.50 26.58 -10.93
N VAL A 220 -12.61 27.26 -11.24
CA VAL A 220 -12.94 27.77 -12.57
C VAL A 220 -11.96 28.88 -12.96
N GLN A 221 -11.72 29.83 -12.06
CA GLN A 221 -10.77 30.92 -12.30
C GLN A 221 -9.35 30.42 -12.55
N TYR A 222 -8.93 29.38 -11.82
CA TYR A 222 -7.64 28.73 -12.05
C TYR A 222 -7.49 28.21 -13.49
N VAL A 223 -8.53 27.54 -14.01
CA VAL A 223 -8.52 27.04 -15.39
C VAL A 223 -8.65 28.17 -16.41
N LEU A 224 -9.44 29.21 -16.14
CA LEU A 224 -9.54 30.38 -17.04
C LEU A 224 -8.23 31.17 -17.13
N ALA A 225 -7.48 31.27 -16.03
CA ALA A 225 -6.14 31.88 -16.00
C ALA A 225 -5.09 31.01 -16.71
N SER A 226 -5.34 29.70 -16.82
CA SER A 226 -4.51 28.77 -17.55
C SER A 226 -4.72 28.91 -19.07
N LYS A 227 -3.63 29.02 -19.83
CA LYS A 227 -3.69 29.04 -21.30
C LYS A 227 -4.03 27.67 -21.91
N LYS A 228 -4.25 26.62 -21.11
CA LYS A 228 -4.54 25.26 -21.57
C LYS A 228 -6.03 24.94 -21.39
N LYS A 229 -6.70 24.57 -22.48
CA LYS A 229 -8.16 24.34 -22.52
C LYS A 229 -8.63 23.10 -21.74
N ASP A 230 -7.76 22.12 -21.53
CA ASP A 230 -8.08 20.84 -20.91
C ASP A 230 -7.12 20.54 -19.76
N GLN A 231 -7.19 21.35 -18.69
CA GLN A 231 -6.33 21.16 -17.53
C GLN A 231 -7.06 20.41 -16.41
N THR A 232 -6.60 19.19 -16.14
CA THR A 232 -6.87 18.49 -14.89
C THR A 232 -6.26 19.28 -13.73
N ILE A 233 -7.04 19.54 -12.69
CA ILE A 233 -6.61 20.22 -11.48
C ILE A 233 -6.00 19.18 -10.51
N PRO A 234 -4.69 19.24 -10.22
CA PRO A 234 -4.01 18.19 -9.44
C PRO A 234 -4.06 18.45 -7.92
N TYR A 235 -4.96 19.31 -7.45
CA TYR A 235 -5.00 19.74 -6.05
C TYR A 235 -6.17 19.08 -5.32
N ALA A 236 -5.87 18.23 -4.33
CA ALA A 236 -6.86 17.58 -3.47
C ALA A 236 -6.81 18.06 -2.00
N GLY A 237 -5.88 18.95 -1.66
CA GLY A 237 -5.69 19.43 -0.29
C GLY A 237 -5.24 18.33 0.68
N ASP A 238 -5.71 18.45 1.92
CA ASP A 238 -5.39 17.57 3.05
C ASP A 238 -6.47 16.51 3.33
N LEU A 239 -7.46 16.38 2.43
CA LEU A 239 -8.47 15.34 2.51
C LEU A 239 -7.84 13.95 2.45
N SER A 240 -8.31 13.05 3.32
CA SER A 240 -7.96 11.63 3.25
C SER A 240 -8.41 11.01 1.94
N VAL A 241 -7.80 9.89 1.57
CA VAL A 241 -8.17 9.20 0.33
C VAL A 241 -9.60 8.66 0.39
N GLN A 242 -10.08 8.28 1.58
CA GLN A 242 -11.48 7.93 1.81
C GLN A 242 -12.40 9.13 1.55
N GLU A 243 -12.13 10.31 2.09
CA GLU A 243 -12.94 11.50 1.85
C GLU A 243 -12.97 11.88 0.36
N GLN A 244 -11.83 11.74 -0.33
CA GLN A 244 -11.77 11.94 -1.78
C GLN A 244 -12.62 10.90 -2.54
N ALA A 245 -12.57 9.62 -2.17
CA ALA A 245 -13.40 8.58 -2.76
C ALA A 245 -14.90 8.83 -2.52
N GLU A 246 -15.28 9.25 -1.30
CA GLU A 246 -16.67 9.61 -0.98
C GLU A 246 -17.14 10.82 -1.80
N ILE A 247 -16.30 11.85 -2.01
CA ILE A 247 -16.62 12.99 -2.88
C ILE A 247 -16.85 12.55 -4.32
N MET A 248 -15.96 11.68 -4.83
CA MET A 248 -16.12 11.12 -6.17
C MET A 248 -17.40 10.29 -6.30
N ASN A 249 -17.73 9.49 -5.27
CA ASN A 249 -18.96 8.70 -5.22
C ASN A 249 -20.21 9.59 -5.19
N TRP A 250 -20.21 10.63 -4.34
CA TRP A 250 -21.29 11.60 -4.24
C TRP A 250 -21.49 12.30 -5.58
N PHE A 251 -20.42 12.82 -6.19
CA PHE A 251 -20.51 13.51 -7.47
C PHE A 251 -21.05 12.58 -8.57
N CYS A 252 -20.57 11.34 -8.64
CA CYS A 252 -21.00 10.35 -9.60
C CYS A 252 -22.50 9.98 -9.48
N ASN A 253 -23.04 9.94 -8.26
CA ASN A 253 -24.42 9.53 -8.01
C ASN A 253 -25.41 10.69 -8.01
N MET A 254 -24.98 11.88 -7.58
CA MET A 254 -25.87 13.02 -7.39
C MET A 254 -25.90 13.94 -8.60
N ILE A 255 -24.77 14.17 -9.29
CA ILE A 255 -24.72 15.08 -10.44
C ILE A 255 -25.25 14.37 -11.70
N PRO A 256 -26.28 14.90 -12.37
CA PRO A 256 -26.84 14.30 -13.58
C PRO A 256 -25.76 14.07 -14.65
N TYR A 257 -25.83 12.92 -15.32
CA TYR A 257 -24.91 12.46 -16.38
C TYR A 257 -23.47 12.18 -15.93
N ALA A 258 -23.07 12.48 -14.68
CA ALA A 258 -21.70 12.27 -14.22
C ALA A 258 -21.30 10.79 -14.22
N LYS A 259 -22.22 9.88 -13.89
CA LYS A 259 -21.96 8.42 -13.89
C LYS A 259 -21.53 7.88 -15.25
N ASP A 260 -22.10 8.39 -16.32
CA ASP A 260 -21.84 7.93 -17.70
C ASP A 260 -20.60 8.61 -18.32
N HIS A 261 -20.08 9.66 -17.68
CA HIS A 261 -19.02 10.53 -18.22
C HIS A 261 -17.85 10.71 -17.23
N LEU A 262 -17.40 9.61 -16.61
CA LEU A 262 -16.36 9.64 -15.58
C LEU A 262 -15.08 10.39 -16.00
N THR A 263 -14.64 10.19 -17.24
CA THR A 263 -13.43 10.84 -17.78
C THR A 263 -13.55 12.36 -17.92
N ASP A 264 -14.77 12.88 -17.94
CA ASP A 264 -15.03 14.28 -18.28
C ASP A 264 -15.03 15.18 -17.05
N TRP A 265 -15.34 14.62 -15.88
CA TRP A 265 -15.42 15.39 -14.63
C TRP A 265 -14.31 15.05 -13.63
N VAL A 266 -13.68 13.87 -13.69
CA VAL A 266 -12.60 13.53 -12.75
C VAL A 266 -11.42 14.49 -12.94
N GLY A 267 -11.15 15.26 -11.89
CA GLY A 267 -10.12 16.31 -11.90
C GLY A 267 -10.50 17.57 -12.69
N SER A 268 -11.77 17.72 -13.08
CA SER A 268 -12.32 18.95 -13.67
C SER A 268 -12.50 20.07 -12.63
N PRO A 269 -12.83 21.31 -13.06
CA PRO A 269 -13.20 22.40 -12.15
C PRO A 269 -14.36 22.06 -11.21
N ALA A 270 -15.35 21.27 -11.65
CA ALA A 270 -16.49 20.89 -10.82
C ALA A 270 -16.06 19.95 -9.69
N HIS A 271 -15.28 18.92 -10.02
CA HIS A 271 -14.71 18.00 -9.04
C HIS A 271 -13.81 18.73 -8.04
N ALA A 272 -12.90 19.57 -8.53
CA ALA A 272 -12.00 20.34 -7.69
C ALA A 272 -12.77 21.31 -6.78
N HIS A 273 -13.89 21.86 -7.24
CA HIS A 273 -14.72 22.74 -6.41
C HIS A 273 -15.48 21.98 -5.33
N ALA A 274 -15.95 20.76 -5.60
CA ALA A 274 -16.54 19.90 -4.57
C ALA A 274 -15.54 19.65 -3.43
N ILE A 275 -14.26 19.39 -3.76
CA ILE A 275 -13.18 19.29 -2.79
C ILE A 275 -13.02 20.62 -2.00
N THR A 276 -13.04 21.77 -2.70
CA THR A 276 -12.96 23.10 -2.05
C THR A 276 -14.08 23.31 -1.03
N ILE A 277 -15.32 22.95 -1.38
CA ILE A 277 -16.49 23.08 -0.51
C ILE A 277 -16.32 22.23 0.76
N VAL A 278 -15.87 20.99 0.61
CA VAL A 278 -15.63 20.10 1.76
C VAL A 278 -14.53 20.65 2.66
N ILE A 279 -13.40 21.09 2.09
CA ILE A 279 -12.32 21.73 2.86
C ILE A 279 -12.84 22.96 3.61
N ALA A 280 -13.68 23.79 2.97
CA ALA A 280 -14.27 24.96 3.60
C ALA A 280 -15.14 24.59 4.80
N ALA A 281 -15.98 23.55 4.68
CA ALA A 281 -16.83 23.07 5.77
C ALA A 281 -16.01 22.46 6.92
N LEU A 282 -14.96 21.69 6.61
CA LEU A 282 -14.09 21.08 7.62
C LEU A 282 -13.28 22.13 8.41
N ASN A 283 -12.93 23.25 7.77
CA ASN A 283 -12.13 24.32 8.37
C ASN A 283 -12.97 25.55 8.74
N GLU A 284 -14.31 25.45 8.75
CA GLU A 284 -15.22 26.59 8.88
C GLU A 284 -14.88 27.49 10.09
N LYS A 285 -14.63 26.88 11.25
CA LYS A 285 -14.30 27.63 12.48
C LYS A 285 -13.01 28.44 12.34
N GLU A 286 -11.97 27.85 11.74
CA GLU A 286 -10.68 28.51 11.51
C GLU A 286 -10.83 29.64 10.47
N LEU A 287 -11.54 29.37 9.37
CA LEU A 287 -11.77 30.33 8.30
C LEU A 287 -12.61 31.52 8.77
N ARG A 288 -13.60 31.31 9.63
CA ARG A 288 -14.42 32.40 10.23
C ARG A 288 -13.62 33.31 11.16
N LEU A 289 -12.50 32.85 11.70
CA LEU A 289 -11.59 33.65 12.53
C LEU A 289 -10.54 34.41 11.71
N HIS A 290 -10.50 34.22 10.39
CA HIS A 290 -9.56 34.92 9.53
C HIS A 290 -9.77 36.45 9.64
N ARG A 291 -8.67 37.21 9.72
CA ARG A 291 -8.70 38.68 9.91
C ARG A 291 -9.59 39.39 8.90
N ASP A 292 -9.55 38.93 7.66
CA ASP A 292 -10.26 39.52 6.53
C ASP A 292 -11.63 38.86 6.28
N PHE A 293 -12.21 38.16 7.28
CA PHE A 293 -13.55 37.56 7.16
C PHE A 293 -14.62 38.62 6.99
N PRO A 294 -15.40 38.61 5.90
CA PRO A 294 -16.39 39.65 5.61
C PRO A 294 -17.67 39.42 6.43
N SER A 295 -17.56 39.49 7.76
CA SER A 295 -18.64 39.19 8.71
C SER A 295 -19.90 40.05 8.56
N GLN A 296 -19.76 41.23 7.96
CA GLN A 296 -20.84 42.19 7.75
C GLN A 296 -21.42 42.15 6.32
N GLU A 297 -20.87 41.32 5.43
CA GLU A 297 -21.37 41.19 4.05
C GLU A 297 -22.43 40.08 3.92
N SER A 298 -22.98 39.94 2.71
CA SER A 298 -23.98 38.92 2.41
C SER A 298 -23.44 37.51 2.63
N GLU A 299 -24.34 36.55 2.85
CA GLU A 299 -24.00 35.14 3.01
C GLU A 299 -23.22 34.57 1.80
N MET A 300 -23.53 35.05 0.59
CA MET A 300 -22.81 34.71 -0.63
C MET A 300 -21.37 35.25 -0.63
N ALA A 301 -21.16 36.47 -0.14
CA ALA A 301 -19.82 37.04 -0.03
C ALA A 301 -18.97 36.30 1.01
N GLN A 302 -19.57 35.94 2.15
CA GLN A 302 -18.94 35.11 3.17
C GLN A 302 -18.55 33.74 2.62
N THR A 303 -19.48 33.08 1.92
CA THR A 303 -19.25 31.78 1.28
C THR A 303 -18.13 31.85 0.24
N THR A 304 -18.13 32.89 -0.59
CA THR A 304 -17.10 33.11 -1.61
C THR A 304 -15.72 33.33 -0.98
N ALA A 305 -15.64 34.08 0.12
CA ALA A 305 -14.40 34.27 0.87
C ALA A 305 -13.89 32.95 1.46
N MET A 306 -14.79 32.15 2.05
CA MET A 306 -14.46 30.82 2.56
C MET A 306 -13.92 29.90 1.46
N TRP A 307 -14.56 29.86 0.28
CA TRP A 307 -14.07 29.07 -0.85
C TRP A 307 -12.69 29.54 -1.33
N LYS A 308 -12.46 30.86 -1.38
CA LYS A 308 -11.16 31.42 -1.77
C LYS A 308 -10.03 30.94 -0.84
N TRP A 309 -10.25 30.94 0.47
CA TRP A 309 -9.25 30.44 1.41
C TRP A 309 -9.14 28.92 1.42
N ALA A 310 -10.27 28.20 1.38
CA ALA A 310 -10.28 26.75 1.27
C ALA A 310 -9.54 26.29 0.00
N TRP A 311 -9.64 27.04 -1.10
CA TRP A 311 -8.87 26.79 -2.32
C TRP A 311 -7.36 26.96 -2.10
N GLN A 312 -6.95 27.99 -1.35
CA GLN A 312 -5.53 28.13 -0.96
C GLN A 312 -5.08 26.93 -0.12
N LEU A 313 -5.89 26.46 0.83
CA LEU A 313 -5.60 25.25 1.58
C LEU A 313 -5.50 24.03 0.66
N GLN A 314 -6.42 23.87 -0.29
CA GLN A 314 -6.41 22.79 -1.27
C GLN A 314 -5.11 22.77 -2.11
N GLN A 315 -4.62 23.94 -2.51
CA GLN A 315 -3.40 24.08 -3.31
C GLN A 315 -2.11 23.84 -2.49
N HIS A 316 -2.08 24.25 -1.22
CA HIS A 316 -0.83 24.32 -0.43
C HIS A 316 -0.73 23.24 0.66
N ARG A 317 -1.86 22.75 1.18
CA ARG A 317 -1.91 21.63 2.14
C ARG A 317 -2.01 20.29 1.42
N GLY A 318 -1.20 20.06 0.38
CA GLY A 318 -1.13 18.72 -0.23
C GLY A 318 -0.70 17.71 0.83
N ARG A 319 -1.63 16.87 1.31
CA ARG A 319 -1.24 15.73 2.14
C ARG A 319 -0.34 14.86 1.29
N ILE A 320 0.84 14.53 1.80
CA ILE A 320 1.52 13.33 1.35
C ILE A 320 0.71 12.21 1.98
N PRO A 321 0.03 11.35 1.19
CA PRO A 321 -0.70 10.23 1.75
C PRO A 321 0.25 9.47 2.66
N ALA A 322 -0.20 9.13 3.86
CA ALA A 322 0.57 8.28 4.74
C ALA A 322 0.87 7.01 3.94
N VAL A 323 2.15 6.75 3.68
CA VAL A 323 2.53 5.53 2.99
C VAL A 323 2.42 4.42 4.00
N ASP A 324 1.72 3.36 3.61
CA ASP A 324 1.75 2.11 4.32
C ASP A 324 3.14 1.47 4.18
N VAL A 325 4.05 1.90 5.07
CA VAL A 325 5.44 1.46 5.04
C VAL A 325 5.55 -0.04 5.32
N ASP A 326 4.65 -0.58 6.15
CA ASP A 326 4.63 -2.01 6.44
C ASP A 326 4.30 -2.81 5.17
N ARG A 327 3.32 -2.37 4.37
CA ARG A 327 2.97 -3.01 3.07
C ARG A 327 4.09 -2.88 2.04
N GLU A 328 4.66 -1.68 1.89
CA GLU A 328 5.76 -1.45 0.93
C GLU A 328 7.00 -2.32 1.27
N CYS A 329 7.32 -2.41 2.56
CA CYS A 329 8.40 -3.23 3.08
C CYS A 329 8.15 -4.73 2.83
N LEU A 330 6.94 -5.19 3.12
CA LEU A 330 6.56 -6.59 2.91
C LEU A 330 6.50 -6.95 1.43
N GLY A 331 5.95 -6.10 0.55
CA GLY A 331 5.88 -6.40 -0.88
C GLY A 331 7.26 -6.63 -1.51
N LEU A 332 8.29 -5.93 -1.02
CA LEU A 332 9.68 -6.18 -1.43
C LEU A 332 10.22 -7.51 -0.88
N LEU A 333 9.93 -7.82 0.38
CA LEU A 333 10.31 -9.11 0.97
C LEU A 333 9.66 -10.27 0.19
N GLU A 334 8.36 -10.19 -0.08
CA GLU A 334 7.60 -11.19 -0.81
C GLU A 334 8.11 -11.37 -2.23
N GLN A 335 8.39 -10.27 -2.94
CA GLN A 335 9.01 -10.35 -4.26
C GLN A 335 10.30 -11.17 -4.20
N TRP A 336 11.19 -10.90 -3.25
CA TRP A 336 12.41 -11.69 -3.13
C TRP A 336 12.16 -13.13 -2.66
N MET A 337 11.14 -13.38 -1.86
CA MET A 337 10.78 -14.72 -1.39
C MET A 337 10.20 -15.59 -2.51
N PHE A 338 9.49 -15.00 -3.48
CA PHE A 338 8.63 -15.74 -4.39
C PHE A 338 8.85 -15.48 -5.88
N GLU A 339 9.69 -14.52 -6.27
CA GLU A 339 9.99 -14.32 -7.69
C GLU A 339 10.72 -15.54 -8.28
N SER A 340 10.33 -15.89 -9.51
CA SER A 340 10.86 -17.02 -10.27
C SER A 340 11.69 -16.53 -11.46
N SER A 341 12.67 -15.67 -11.19
CA SER A 341 13.57 -15.10 -12.20
C SER A 341 14.86 -15.89 -12.35
N ASP A 342 15.58 -15.73 -13.45
CA ASP A 342 16.92 -16.32 -13.62
C ASP A 342 17.86 -15.92 -12.47
N ASP A 343 17.74 -14.68 -11.99
CA ASP A 343 18.49 -14.16 -10.84
C ASP A 343 18.18 -14.88 -9.53
N ALA A 344 16.92 -15.31 -9.32
CA ALA A 344 16.51 -16.05 -8.14
C ALA A 344 17.04 -17.50 -8.12
N GLY A 345 17.46 -18.02 -9.28
CA GLY A 345 17.94 -19.39 -9.43
C GLY A 345 16.94 -20.44 -8.91
N LEU A 346 17.46 -21.59 -8.47
CA LEU A 346 16.62 -22.69 -7.95
C LEU A 346 15.79 -22.31 -6.72
N ALA A 347 16.19 -21.27 -5.98
CA ALA A 347 15.45 -20.82 -4.81
C ALA A 347 14.06 -20.24 -5.18
N GLY A 348 13.89 -19.74 -6.40
CA GLY A 348 12.64 -19.23 -6.94
C GLY A 348 11.63 -20.31 -7.36
N ASP A 349 12.04 -21.58 -7.42
CA ASP A 349 11.23 -22.69 -7.92
C ASP A 349 10.35 -23.29 -6.81
N GLU A 350 9.62 -22.43 -6.10
CA GLU A 350 8.66 -22.82 -5.07
C GLU A 350 9.22 -23.67 -3.90
N GLN A 351 10.41 -23.30 -3.42
CA GLN A 351 11.21 -24.12 -2.51
C GLN A 351 10.86 -24.01 -1.01
N TRP A 352 9.89 -23.21 -0.59
CA TRP A 352 9.60 -23.04 0.84
C TRP A 352 8.99 -24.33 1.43
N GLY A 353 9.51 -24.80 2.56
CA GLY A 353 8.92 -25.90 3.34
C GLY A 353 9.09 -27.32 2.78
N LEU A 354 9.71 -27.51 1.62
CA LEU A 354 9.84 -28.82 0.97
C LEU A 354 10.65 -29.87 1.77
N ASP A 355 11.44 -29.46 2.76
CA ASP A 355 12.18 -30.35 3.67
C ASP A 355 11.68 -30.27 5.12
N ALA A 356 10.74 -29.37 5.45
CA ALA A 356 10.29 -29.16 6.83
C ALA A 356 8.84 -29.59 7.07
N GLY A 357 8.00 -29.66 6.02
CA GLY A 357 6.58 -29.99 6.12
C GLY A 357 5.67 -28.87 5.65
N HIS A 358 4.36 -29.13 5.71
CA HIS A 358 3.33 -28.20 5.26
C HIS A 358 3.40 -26.84 5.98
N HIS A 359 3.14 -25.76 5.25
CA HIS A 359 2.88 -24.45 5.84
C HIS A 359 1.63 -24.47 6.74
N GLN A 360 1.40 -23.39 7.48
CA GLN A 360 0.23 -23.28 8.36
C GLN A 360 -1.07 -23.55 7.59
N ASP A 361 -1.93 -24.40 8.14
CA ASP A 361 -3.23 -24.78 7.56
C ASP A 361 -3.15 -25.27 6.10
N ARG A 362 -2.02 -25.87 5.70
CA ARG A 362 -1.72 -26.26 4.31
C ARG A 362 -1.86 -25.09 3.33
N TRP A 363 -1.59 -23.87 3.79
CA TRP A 363 -1.59 -22.67 2.98
C TRP A 363 -0.53 -22.76 1.88
N VAL A 364 -0.90 -22.36 0.66
CA VAL A 364 0.00 -22.35 -0.50
C VAL A 364 0.40 -20.89 -0.76
N PRO A 365 1.63 -20.47 -0.37
CA PRO A 365 2.08 -19.07 -0.45
C PRO A 365 2.34 -18.60 -1.89
N TYR A 366 2.29 -19.50 -2.86
CA TYR A 366 2.51 -19.20 -4.28
C TYR A 366 1.22 -18.89 -5.04
N LYS A 367 0.06 -19.06 -4.39
CA LYS A 367 -1.24 -18.85 -5.03
C LYS A 367 -1.56 -17.35 -5.11
N GLY A 368 -1.91 -16.87 -6.30
CA GLY A 368 -2.38 -15.49 -6.50
C GLY A 368 -1.26 -14.44 -6.52
N LEU A 369 -0.01 -14.87 -6.73
CA LEU A 369 1.13 -13.96 -6.83
C LEU A 369 1.06 -13.08 -8.10
N PRO A 370 1.62 -11.85 -8.07
CA PRO A 370 1.66 -10.97 -9.23
C PRO A 370 2.36 -11.62 -10.43
N ALA A 371 1.75 -11.54 -11.62
CA ALA A 371 2.31 -12.10 -12.85
C ALA A 371 3.70 -11.53 -13.20
N ALA A 372 4.01 -10.32 -12.76
CA ALA A 372 5.32 -9.70 -12.96
C ALA A 372 6.46 -10.40 -12.20
N TRP A 373 6.15 -11.22 -11.19
CA TRP A 373 7.14 -11.98 -10.42
C TRP A 373 7.51 -13.32 -11.08
N SER A 374 6.70 -13.75 -12.06
CA SER A 374 7.02 -14.88 -12.91
C SER A 374 7.67 -14.40 -14.21
N SER A 375 8.94 -14.73 -14.43
CA SER A 375 9.58 -14.54 -15.74
C SER A 375 9.88 -15.88 -16.38
N TYR A 376 9.75 -15.97 -17.71
CA TYR A 376 10.11 -17.16 -18.46
C TYR A 376 11.62 -17.42 -18.36
N ARG A 377 12.01 -18.44 -17.60
CA ARG A 377 13.40 -18.91 -17.50
C ARG A 377 13.74 -19.69 -18.77
N SER A 378 14.67 -19.16 -19.57
CA SER A 378 15.09 -19.81 -20.81
C SER A 378 16.02 -21.01 -20.53
N GLY A 379 15.76 -22.16 -21.14
CA GLY A 379 16.69 -23.29 -21.16
C GLY A 379 16.61 -24.29 -19.99
N PHE A 380 15.54 -24.28 -19.20
CA PHE A 380 15.31 -25.30 -18.17
C PHE A 380 14.36 -26.39 -18.68
N GLU A 381 14.93 -27.47 -19.20
CA GLU A 381 14.30 -28.79 -19.24
C GLU A 381 14.62 -29.47 -17.90
N ASP A 382 13.58 -29.84 -17.13
CA ASP A 382 13.57 -30.79 -15.98
C ASP A 382 14.76 -30.71 -14.97
N ASN A 383 14.50 -30.51 -13.66
CA ASN A 383 15.13 -31.28 -12.54
C ASN A 383 15.13 -30.63 -11.14
N ALA A 384 14.68 -29.39 -10.91
CA ALA A 384 14.28 -29.01 -9.55
C ALA A 384 12.86 -29.53 -9.31
N LYS A 385 12.73 -30.85 -9.28
CA LYS A 385 11.43 -31.48 -9.07
C LYS A 385 10.88 -30.98 -7.74
N TYR A 386 9.57 -30.75 -7.75
CA TYR A 386 8.74 -30.38 -6.61
C TYR A 386 8.64 -31.55 -5.60
N GLU A 387 9.79 -32.14 -5.28
CA GLU A 387 9.95 -33.35 -4.49
C GLU A 387 10.29 -32.96 -3.05
N HIS A 388 9.55 -33.57 -2.14
CA HIS A 388 9.79 -33.48 -0.72
C HIS A 388 11.15 -34.10 -0.37
N GLY A 389 11.91 -33.43 0.48
CA GLY A 389 13.14 -33.99 1.01
C GLY A 389 12.89 -35.10 2.02
N PRO A 390 13.96 -35.81 2.43
CA PRO A 390 13.87 -36.93 3.36
C PRO A 390 13.34 -36.53 4.75
N ASP A 391 13.50 -35.26 5.13
CA ASP A 391 13.10 -34.72 6.44
C ASP A 391 11.68 -34.11 6.44
N PHE A 392 10.96 -34.19 5.32
CA PHE A 392 9.61 -33.64 5.20
C PHE A 392 8.65 -34.33 6.17
N SER A 393 7.96 -33.52 6.98
CA SER A 393 6.97 -34.01 7.95
C SER A 393 5.53 -33.74 7.49
N ASP A 394 4.72 -34.80 7.44
CA ASP A 394 3.26 -34.73 7.28
C ASP A 394 2.52 -34.45 8.60
N GLU A 395 3.27 -34.18 9.69
CA GLU A 395 2.71 -34.03 11.02
C GLU A 395 1.82 -32.76 11.16
N GLY A 396 0.53 -33.03 11.00
CA GLY A 396 -0.66 -32.19 11.24
C GLY A 396 -1.96 -32.98 11.03
N LEU A 397 -1.88 -34.31 10.97
CA LEU A 397 -2.99 -35.24 10.66
C LEU A 397 -3.80 -35.69 11.90
N SER A 398 -3.70 -35.02 13.04
CA SER A 398 -4.54 -35.34 14.19
C SER A 398 -5.77 -34.44 14.27
N GLU A 399 -6.72 -34.61 13.36
CA GLU A 399 -8.16 -34.51 13.66
C GLU A 399 -9.02 -34.99 12.47
N LYS A 400 -9.46 -36.25 12.55
CA LYS A 400 -10.71 -36.80 11.95
C LYS A 400 -11.03 -36.42 10.49
N GLU A 401 -10.22 -36.86 9.53
CA GLU A 401 -10.81 -37.27 8.24
C GLU A 401 -11.25 -38.72 8.39
N ALA A 402 -12.55 -38.93 8.62
CA ALA A 402 -13.14 -40.23 8.42
C ALA A 402 -12.83 -40.68 6.97
N PRO A 403 -12.45 -41.96 6.74
CA PRO A 403 -12.18 -42.43 5.40
C PRO A 403 -13.43 -42.19 4.54
N ALA A 404 -13.24 -41.57 3.37
CA ALA A 404 -14.31 -41.35 2.42
C ALA A 404 -15.07 -42.67 2.17
N PRO A 405 -16.42 -42.67 2.15
CA PRO A 405 -17.16 -43.88 1.85
C PRO A 405 -16.78 -44.34 0.45
N ALA A 406 -16.46 -45.63 0.34
CA ALA A 406 -16.04 -46.26 -0.91
C ALA A 406 -17.00 -45.88 -2.07
N PRO A 407 -16.48 -45.61 -3.28
CA PRO A 407 -17.31 -45.23 -4.41
C PRO A 407 -18.32 -46.34 -4.69
N LYS A 408 -19.61 -45.98 -4.74
CA LYS A 408 -20.67 -46.90 -5.15
C LYS A 408 -20.37 -47.38 -6.58
N PRO A 409 -20.52 -48.69 -6.87
CA PRO A 409 -20.29 -49.21 -8.22
C PRO A 409 -21.21 -48.50 -9.21
N ALA A 410 -20.63 -48.03 -10.32
CA ALA A 410 -21.35 -47.33 -11.37
C ALA A 410 -22.43 -48.25 -11.98
N PRO A 411 -23.63 -47.72 -12.31
CA PRO A 411 -24.64 -48.50 -13.01
C PRO A 411 -24.17 -48.88 -14.41
N ASP A 412 -24.38 -50.15 -14.76
CA ASP A 412 -23.92 -50.80 -15.98
C ASP A 412 -24.46 -50.08 -17.23
N ARG A 413 -23.57 -49.54 -18.08
CA ARG A 413 -23.98 -48.85 -19.31
C ARG A 413 -24.44 -49.88 -20.36
N PRO A 414 -25.59 -49.67 -21.03
CA PRO A 414 -26.05 -50.59 -22.08
C PRO A 414 -25.05 -50.65 -23.25
N ARG A 415 -24.69 -51.86 -23.67
CA ARG A 415 -23.77 -52.08 -24.79
C ARG A 415 -24.36 -51.58 -26.14
N PRO A 416 -23.55 -50.99 -27.03
CA PRO A 416 -24.02 -50.54 -28.34
C PRO A 416 -24.50 -51.70 -29.23
N ARG A 417 -25.67 -51.56 -29.86
CA ARG A 417 -26.17 -52.52 -30.87
C ARG A 417 -25.42 -52.35 -32.21
N PRO A 418 -24.99 -53.43 -32.87
CA PRO A 418 -24.32 -53.36 -34.16
C PRO A 418 -25.28 -52.93 -35.29
N LYS A 419 -24.84 -51.96 -36.11
CA LYS A 419 -25.56 -51.47 -37.31
C LYS A 419 -25.55 -52.55 -38.40
N ARG A 420 -26.72 -52.85 -38.98
CA ARG A 420 -26.85 -53.73 -40.16
C ARG A 420 -26.26 -53.04 -41.39
N LYS A 421 -25.41 -53.76 -42.14
CA LYS A 421 -24.89 -53.35 -43.44
C LYS A 421 -26.04 -53.29 -44.46
N ALA A 422 -26.09 -52.22 -45.26
CA ALA A 422 -26.95 -52.12 -46.43
C ALA A 422 -26.52 -53.17 -47.48
N LYS A 423 -27.50 -53.84 -48.09
CA LYS A 423 -27.31 -54.67 -49.28
C LYS A 423 -27.55 -53.78 -50.50
N GLU A 424 -26.72 -53.98 -51.53
CA GLU A 424 -27.06 -53.66 -52.93
C GLU A 424 -28.29 -54.46 -53.40
#